data_AF-A0A527JPI7-F1
#
_entry.id   AF-A0A527JPI7-F1
#
_cell.length_a   1.000
_cell.length_b   1.000
_cell.length_c   1.000
_cell.angle_alpha   90.00
_cell.angle_beta   90.00
_cell.angle_gamma   90.00
#
_symmetry.space_group_name_H-M   'P 1'
#
loop_
_entity.id
_entity.type
_entity.pdbx_description
1 polymer ?
#
loop_
_entity_poly.entity_id
_entity_poly.type
_entity_poly.pdbx_seq_one_letter_code
_entity_poly.pdbx_strand_id
1 'polypeptide(L)'
;MPTRPYAILEAPSSLGLATDGVEALPGRLLELGLAERIHARRAGRLAVPPKDPKPDPATLTLNAKAIAAWSPKLADAVEEVLHAREFPVVLGGDCTILLGPMLALRRRGRYGLFFIDGHADFFQPEAEPNSEGASMELAFVTGYGPALLTDLEGRRPLVRSGDVVAFAFRDHEDQAEFGSQPLPAEFMAYDLHA
;
A
#
# COMPACT_ATOMS: atom_id res chain seq x y z
N MET A 1 -2.67 13.03 -26.01
CA MET A 1 -2.85 13.56 -24.64
C MET A 1 -1.52 14.14 -24.19
N PRO A 2 -1.46 15.31 -23.55
CA PRO A 2 -0.19 15.82 -23.02
C PRO A 2 0.35 14.83 -22.00
N THR A 3 1.60 14.40 -22.17
CA THR A 3 2.32 13.54 -21.23
C THR A 3 2.60 14.36 -19.97
N ARG A 4 2.05 13.95 -18.82
CA ARG A 4 2.39 14.57 -17.53
C ARG A 4 3.83 14.19 -17.19
N PRO A 5 4.68 15.12 -16.74
CA PRO A 5 6.00 14.76 -16.24
C PRO A 5 5.86 13.90 -14.99
N TYR A 6 6.77 12.95 -14.82
CA TYR A 6 6.80 12.05 -13.67
C TYR A 6 7.53 12.70 -12.51
N ALA A 7 7.10 12.42 -11.28
CA ALA A 7 7.80 12.82 -10.08
C ALA A 7 7.91 11.64 -9.13
N ILE A 8 9.14 11.31 -8.72
CA ILE A 8 9.42 10.18 -7.84
C ILE A 8 9.36 10.61 -6.37
N LEU A 9 8.51 9.96 -5.59
CA LEU A 9 8.49 10.03 -4.14
C LEU A 9 9.07 8.75 -3.55
N GLU A 10 10.05 8.87 -2.67
CA GLU A 10 10.63 7.73 -1.97
C GLU A 10 9.88 7.55 -0.64
N ALA A 11 9.29 6.38 -0.46
CA ALA A 11 8.45 5.95 0.66
C ALA A 11 9.03 4.66 1.29
N PRO A 12 10.26 4.70 1.84
CA PRO A 12 11.04 3.52 2.23
C PRO A 12 10.55 2.90 3.55
N SER A 13 9.24 2.64 3.68
CA SER A 13 8.65 2.01 4.87
C SER A 13 8.93 0.52 4.87
N SER A 14 9.27 -0.02 6.04
CA SER A 14 9.19 -1.46 6.35
C SER A 14 8.30 -1.71 7.58
N LEU A 15 7.44 -0.74 7.94
CA LEU A 15 6.54 -0.80 9.10
C LEU A 15 5.55 -1.98 9.01
N GLY A 16 5.14 -2.36 7.81
CA GLY A 16 4.21 -3.47 7.57
C GLY A 16 4.82 -4.86 7.72
N LEU A 17 6.13 -4.97 7.90
CA LEU A 17 6.88 -6.23 7.94
C LEU A 17 7.65 -6.38 9.25
N ALA A 18 7.88 -7.62 9.67
CA ALA A 18 8.84 -7.93 10.74
C ALA A 18 10.28 -7.77 10.22
N THR A 19 10.54 -8.16 8.98
CA THR A 19 11.85 -8.11 8.33
C THR A 19 12.21 -6.72 7.79
N ASP A 20 13.51 -6.50 7.57
CA ASP A 20 14.07 -5.31 6.93
C ASP A 20 14.66 -5.68 5.56
N GLY A 21 14.99 -4.67 4.75
CA GLY A 21 15.64 -4.78 3.45
C GLY A 21 14.85 -4.10 2.32
N VAL A 22 13.52 -4.15 2.37
CA VAL A 22 12.66 -3.53 1.35
C VAL A 22 12.80 -2.01 1.30
N GLU A 23 13.14 -1.37 2.42
CA GLU A 23 13.38 0.08 2.52
C GLU A 23 14.58 0.58 1.67
N ALA A 24 15.43 -0.34 1.20
CA ALA A 24 16.54 -0.03 0.31
C ALA A 24 16.13 0.06 -1.18
N LEU A 25 14.94 -0.45 -1.55
CA LEU A 25 14.45 -0.49 -2.93
C LEU A 25 14.50 0.89 -3.62
N PRO A 26 14.02 2.00 -3.01
CA PRO A 26 14.01 3.30 -3.68
C PRO A 26 15.42 3.75 -4.07
N GLY A 27 16.38 3.61 -3.14
CA GLY A 27 17.77 3.95 -3.39
C GLY A 27 18.36 3.10 -4.52
N ARG A 28 18.10 1.79 -4.50
CA ARG A 28 18.63 0.88 -5.51
C ARG A 28 18.10 1.14 -6.91
N LEU A 29 16.80 1.42 -7.05
CA LEU A 29 16.20 1.75 -8.36
C LEU A 29 16.74 3.06 -8.92
N LEU A 30 16.98 4.06 -8.05
CA LEU A 30 17.56 5.33 -8.45
C LEU A 30 19.03 5.17 -8.88
N GLU A 31 19.83 4.36 -8.17
CA GLU A 31 21.20 4.03 -8.59
C GLU A 31 21.26 3.34 -9.97
N LEU A 32 20.25 2.54 -10.31
CA LEU A 32 20.11 1.87 -11.61
C LEU A 32 19.59 2.80 -12.73
N GLY A 33 19.36 4.07 -12.42
CA GLY A 33 18.99 5.11 -13.36
C GLY A 33 17.49 5.18 -13.67
N LEU A 34 16.62 4.73 -12.75
CA LEU A 34 15.17 4.76 -12.97
C LEU A 34 14.67 6.18 -13.29
N ALA A 35 15.09 7.18 -12.51
CA ALA A 35 14.63 8.56 -12.67
C ALA A 35 14.97 9.13 -14.05
N GLU A 36 16.19 8.87 -14.54
CA GLU A 36 16.66 9.31 -15.84
C GLU A 36 15.90 8.62 -16.98
N ARG A 37 15.68 7.30 -16.85
CA ARG A 37 14.99 6.48 -17.87
C ARG A 37 13.54 6.86 -18.06
N ILE A 38 12.85 7.26 -17.00
CA ILE A 38 11.45 7.71 -17.08
C ILE A 38 11.34 9.24 -17.15
N HIS A 39 12.46 9.98 -17.18
CA HIS A 39 12.47 11.45 -17.14
C HIS A 39 11.69 12.03 -15.94
N ALA A 40 11.83 11.42 -14.76
CA ALA A 40 11.20 11.89 -13.54
C ALA A 40 12.09 12.85 -12.75
N ARG A 41 11.49 13.92 -12.20
CA ARG A 41 12.16 14.67 -11.13
C ARG A 41 12.10 13.88 -9.82
N ARG A 42 13.07 14.09 -8.94
CA ARG A 42 13.02 13.55 -7.57
C ARG A 42 12.21 14.51 -6.69
N ALA A 43 11.02 14.08 -6.26
CA ALA A 43 10.10 14.89 -5.48
C ALA A 43 10.40 14.91 -3.99
N GLY A 44 11.10 13.90 -3.48
CA GLY A 44 11.55 13.86 -2.10
C GLY A 44 11.57 12.45 -1.54
N ARG A 45 12.07 12.32 -0.31
CA ARG A 45 12.11 11.08 0.46
C ARG A 45 11.48 11.31 1.82
N LEU A 46 10.48 10.49 2.15
CA LEU A 46 9.80 10.60 3.43
C LEU A 46 10.62 9.93 4.54
N ALA A 47 10.68 10.58 5.69
CA ALA A 47 11.21 9.98 6.90
C ALA A 47 10.20 8.98 7.45
N VAL A 48 10.65 7.75 7.73
CA VAL A 48 9.84 6.67 8.29
C VAL A 48 10.17 6.56 9.77
N PRO A 49 9.16 6.44 10.66
CA PRO A 49 9.40 6.22 12.09
C PRO A 49 10.08 4.87 12.34
N PRO A 50 10.75 4.68 13.49
CA PRO A 50 11.33 3.39 13.85
C PRO A 50 10.24 2.33 14.03
N LYS A 51 10.58 1.07 13.71
CA LYS A 51 9.73 -0.09 13.92
C LYS A 51 9.70 -0.50 15.40
N ASP A 52 8.55 -1.01 15.82
CA ASP A 52 8.33 -1.80 17.02
C ASP A 52 8.04 -3.25 16.60
N PRO A 53 8.82 -4.24 17.04
CA PRO A 53 8.58 -5.65 16.70
C PRO A 53 7.35 -6.23 17.39
N LYS A 54 6.70 -5.50 18.31
CA LYS A 54 5.51 -5.97 19.01
C LYS A 54 4.23 -5.57 18.26
N PRO A 55 3.37 -6.53 17.90
CA PRO A 55 2.06 -6.23 17.33
C PRO A 55 1.20 -5.39 18.28
N ASP A 56 0.41 -4.47 17.73
CA ASP A 56 -0.55 -3.72 18.52
C ASP A 56 -1.72 -4.63 18.94
N PRO A 57 -2.03 -4.78 20.24
CA PRO A 57 -2.98 -5.77 20.71
C PRO A 57 -4.44 -5.48 20.33
N ALA A 58 -4.77 -4.25 19.93
CA ALA A 58 -6.12 -3.89 19.51
C ALA A 58 -6.37 -4.13 18.01
N THR A 59 -5.29 -4.24 17.23
CA THR A 59 -5.36 -4.42 15.78
C THR A 59 -4.77 -5.73 15.31
N LEU A 60 -3.96 -6.40 16.15
CA LEU A 60 -3.14 -7.57 15.82
C LEU A 60 -2.18 -7.32 14.66
N THR A 61 -1.82 -6.06 14.41
CA THR A 61 -0.94 -5.67 13.31
C THR A 61 0.31 -4.98 13.85
N LEU A 62 1.47 -5.33 13.30
CA LEU A 62 2.75 -4.66 13.55
C LEU A 62 2.64 -3.17 13.18
N ASN A 63 3.17 -2.32 14.06
CA ASN A 63 3.30 -0.89 13.81
C ASN A 63 2.00 -0.16 13.42
N ALA A 64 0.81 -0.69 13.74
CA ALA A 64 -0.47 -0.16 13.26
C ALA A 64 -0.65 1.34 13.49
N LYS A 65 -0.26 1.84 14.67
CA LYS A 65 -0.30 3.27 15.00
C LYS A 65 0.69 4.10 14.19
N ALA A 66 1.88 3.57 13.92
CA ALA A 66 2.89 4.24 13.11
C ALA A 66 2.44 4.29 11.64
N ILE A 67 1.90 3.20 11.10
CA ILE A 67 1.30 3.14 9.76
C ILE A 67 0.19 4.19 9.66
N ALA A 68 -0.81 4.15 10.56
CA ALA A 68 -1.94 5.09 10.55
C ALA A 68 -1.52 6.56 10.67
N ALA A 69 -0.46 6.86 11.43
CA ALA A 69 0.06 8.23 11.57
C ALA A 69 0.97 8.67 10.40
N TRP A 70 1.54 7.71 9.66
CA TRP A 70 2.46 7.97 8.56
C TRP A 70 1.75 8.01 7.19
N SER A 71 0.70 7.22 6.98
CA SER A 71 -0.07 7.21 5.72
C SER A 71 -0.61 8.59 5.32
N PRO A 72 -1.15 9.44 6.23
CA PRO A 72 -1.53 10.81 5.88
C PRO A 72 -0.36 11.67 5.40
N LYS A 73 0.84 11.49 5.95
CA LYS A 73 2.04 12.23 5.49
C LYS A 73 2.46 11.82 4.09
N LEU A 74 2.35 10.52 3.77
CA LEU A 74 2.56 10.04 2.40
C LEU A 74 1.46 10.55 1.46
N ALA A 75 0.21 10.59 1.93
CA ALA A 75 -0.89 11.17 1.16
C ALA A 75 -0.64 12.65 0.82
N ASP A 76 -0.23 13.46 1.80
CA ASP A 76 0.12 14.87 1.61
C ASP A 76 1.21 15.03 0.54
N ALA A 77 2.29 14.24 0.62
CA ALA A 77 3.38 14.28 -0.37
C ALA A 77 2.90 13.89 -1.79
N VAL A 78 2.03 12.90 -1.91
CA VAL A 78 1.41 12.51 -3.19
C VAL A 78 0.51 13.62 -3.73
N GLU A 79 -0.26 14.29 -2.86
CA GLU A 79 -1.11 15.41 -3.25
C GLU A 79 -0.31 16.59 -3.80
N GLU A 80 0.84 16.92 -3.22
CA GLU A 80 1.72 17.98 -3.75
C GLU A 80 2.15 17.71 -5.20
N VAL A 81 2.51 16.46 -5.51
CA VAL A 81 2.84 16.05 -6.89
C VAL A 81 1.63 16.18 -7.82
N LEU A 82 0.46 15.74 -7.36
CA LEU A 82 -0.78 15.86 -8.13
C LEU A 82 -1.20 17.33 -8.34
N HIS A 83 -0.98 18.21 -7.36
CA HIS A 83 -1.24 19.65 -7.44
C HIS A 83 -0.32 20.34 -8.45
N ALA A 84 0.94 19.89 -8.56
CA ALA A 84 1.88 20.31 -9.58
C ALA A 84 1.53 19.81 -11.01
N ARG A 85 0.42 19.07 -11.17
CA ARG A 85 -0.03 18.44 -12.43
C ARG A 85 0.94 17.39 -12.98
N GLU A 86 1.69 16.76 -12.09
CA GLU A 86 2.63 15.69 -12.40
C GLU A 86 2.01 14.32 -12.12
N PHE A 87 2.67 13.27 -12.59
CA PHE A 87 2.29 11.89 -12.28
C PHE A 87 3.18 11.35 -11.15
N PRO A 88 2.62 11.01 -9.98
CA PRO A 88 3.39 10.46 -8.87
C PRO A 88 3.84 9.02 -9.15
N VAL A 89 5.14 8.79 -8.98
CA VAL A 89 5.74 7.44 -8.94
C VAL A 89 6.26 7.23 -7.52
N VAL A 90 5.54 6.45 -6.73
CA VAL A 90 5.92 6.20 -5.33
C VAL A 90 6.76 4.94 -5.28
N LEU A 91 8.02 5.08 -4.85
CA LEU A 91 8.93 3.96 -4.64
C LEU A 91 8.87 3.57 -3.17
N GLY A 92 8.24 2.43 -2.89
CA GLY A 92 8.00 1.93 -1.54
C GLY A 92 9.16 1.17 -0.92
N GLY A 93 8.90 0.68 0.29
CA GLY A 93 9.48 -0.56 0.79
C GLY A 93 8.40 -1.65 0.81
N ASP A 94 7.69 -1.79 1.91
CA ASP A 94 6.58 -2.74 2.08
C ASP A 94 5.26 -2.26 1.43
N CYS A 95 4.28 -3.16 1.27
CA CYS A 95 3.03 -2.87 0.56
C CYS A 95 2.08 -1.93 1.33
N THR A 96 2.19 -1.79 2.66
CA THR A 96 1.32 -0.89 3.46
C THR A 96 1.45 0.58 3.09
N ILE A 97 2.47 0.95 2.31
CA ILE A 97 2.53 2.28 1.70
C ILE A 97 1.29 2.59 0.86
N LEU A 98 0.55 1.58 0.35
CA LEU A 98 -0.66 1.73 -0.46
C LEU A 98 -1.72 2.63 0.20
N LEU A 99 -1.80 2.62 1.53
CA LEU A 99 -2.74 3.45 2.30
C LEU A 99 -2.52 4.95 2.00
N GLY A 100 -1.28 5.39 1.78
CA GLY A 100 -0.96 6.79 1.51
C GLY A 100 -1.48 7.29 0.15
N PRO A 101 -1.06 6.72 -0.99
CA PRO A 101 -1.57 7.08 -2.30
C PRO A 101 -3.10 6.91 -2.41
N MET A 102 -3.66 5.86 -1.81
CA MET A 102 -5.11 5.66 -1.83
C MET A 102 -5.86 6.73 -1.03
N LEU A 103 -5.33 7.14 0.13
CA LEU A 103 -5.89 8.26 0.88
C LEU A 103 -5.82 9.58 0.08
N ALA A 104 -4.68 9.88 -0.56
CA ALA A 104 -4.53 11.06 -1.42
C ALA A 104 -5.56 11.08 -2.56
N LEU A 105 -5.75 9.95 -3.24
CA LEU A 105 -6.75 9.85 -4.31
C LEU A 105 -8.18 9.97 -3.75
N ARG A 106 -8.45 9.34 -2.59
CA ARG A 106 -9.75 9.39 -1.93
C ARG A 106 -10.15 10.79 -1.48
N ARG A 107 -9.19 11.61 -1.04
CA ARG A 107 -9.40 13.04 -0.73
C ARG A 107 -9.88 13.83 -1.95
N ARG A 108 -9.50 13.40 -3.16
CA ARG A 108 -9.79 14.08 -4.43
C ARG A 108 -11.02 13.53 -5.16
N GLY A 109 -11.50 12.34 -4.82
CA GLY A 109 -12.69 11.77 -5.42
C GLY A 109 -12.76 10.25 -5.39
N ARG A 110 -13.45 9.69 -6.39
CA ARG A 110 -13.56 8.24 -6.60
C ARG A 110 -12.55 7.82 -7.67
N TYR A 111 -11.69 6.88 -7.32
CA TYR A 111 -10.66 6.30 -8.18
C TYR A 111 -10.70 4.79 -8.09
N GLY A 112 -10.24 4.11 -9.14
CA GLY A 112 -10.05 2.66 -9.13
C GLY A 112 -8.62 2.26 -8.78
N LEU A 113 -8.45 1.00 -8.41
CA LEU A 113 -7.16 0.39 -8.10
C LEU A 113 -6.94 -0.81 -9.01
N PHE A 114 -5.84 -0.81 -9.75
CA PHE A 114 -5.34 -2.01 -10.40
C PHE A 114 -4.18 -2.56 -9.55
N PHE A 115 -4.46 -3.64 -8.83
CA PHE A 115 -3.55 -4.27 -7.88
C PHE A 115 -2.90 -5.48 -8.55
N ILE A 116 -1.59 -5.40 -8.78
CA ILE A 116 -0.79 -6.46 -9.40
C ILE A 116 0.18 -6.96 -8.35
N ASP A 117 -0.06 -8.17 -7.84
CA ASP A 117 0.81 -8.77 -6.83
C ASP A 117 0.77 -10.31 -6.96
N GLY A 118 1.79 -10.97 -6.42
CA GLY A 118 1.79 -12.42 -6.24
C GLY A 118 0.89 -12.88 -5.08
N HIS A 119 0.53 -11.98 -4.17
CA HIS A 119 -0.39 -12.25 -3.07
C HIS A 119 -1.70 -11.47 -3.24
N ALA A 120 -2.78 -11.93 -2.60
CA ALA A 120 -4.03 -11.17 -2.60
C ALA A 120 -4.00 -9.99 -1.60
N ASP A 121 -3.08 -10.02 -0.64
CA ASP A 121 -2.92 -9.05 0.47
C ASP A 121 -4.23 -8.68 1.15
N PHE A 122 -5.05 -9.71 1.37
CA PHE A 122 -6.41 -9.62 1.90
C PHE A 122 -6.61 -10.39 3.21
N PHE A 123 -5.54 -10.63 3.96
CA PHE A 123 -5.65 -11.29 5.26
C PHE A 123 -6.44 -10.46 6.28
N GLN A 124 -7.15 -11.16 7.16
CA GLN A 124 -7.70 -10.57 8.38
C GLN A 124 -6.60 -10.62 9.46
N PRO A 125 -6.49 -9.61 10.34
CA PRO A 125 -5.46 -9.61 11.37
C PRO A 125 -5.45 -10.83 12.28
N GLU A 126 -6.60 -11.47 12.50
CA GLU A 126 -6.72 -12.69 13.30
C GLU A 126 -6.20 -13.95 12.59
N ALA A 127 -6.07 -13.92 11.26
CA ALA A 127 -5.65 -15.04 10.43
C ALA A 127 -4.18 -14.94 9.99
N GLU A 128 -3.61 -13.73 9.99
CA GLU A 128 -2.24 -13.54 9.52
C GLU A 128 -1.21 -13.98 10.58
N PRO A 129 -0.26 -14.86 10.22
CA PRO A 129 0.59 -15.55 11.19
C PRO A 129 1.66 -14.67 11.86
N ASN A 130 2.04 -13.55 11.25
CA ASN A 130 3.19 -12.73 11.65
C ASN A 130 2.80 -11.33 12.14
N SER A 131 1.50 -11.03 12.19
CA SER A 131 0.95 -9.68 12.36
C SER A 131 1.45 -8.67 11.30
N GLU A 132 1.85 -9.13 10.11
CA GLU A 132 2.39 -8.28 9.04
C GLU A 132 1.26 -7.58 8.27
N GLY A 133 1.20 -6.25 8.39
CA GLY A 133 0.20 -5.45 7.67
C GLY A 133 0.40 -5.46 6.15
N ALA A 134 1.59 -5.84 5.67
CA ALA A 134 1.92 -5.97 4.26
C ALA A 134 1.30 -7.19 3.57
N SER A 135 0.55 -8.01 4.32
CA SER A 135 -0.31 -9.08 3.80
C SER A 135 -1.80 -8.68 3.83
N MET A 136 -2.12 -7.43 4.17
CA MET A 136 -3.47 -6.97 4.54
C MET A 136 -3.85 -5.63 3.91
N GLU A 137 -2.96 -4.93 3.22
CA GLU A 137 -3.22 -3.56 2.79
C GLU A 137 -4.32 -3.46 1.75
N LEU A 138 -4.54 -4.49 0.91
CA LEU A 138 -5.67 -4.52 -0.01
C LEU A 138 -6.99 -4.60 0.77
N ALA A 139 -7.03 -5.43 1.82
CA ALA A 139 -8.13 -5.43 2.79
C ALA A 139 -8.29 -4.06 3.44
N PHE A 140 -7.20 -3.43 3.91
CA PHE A 140 -7.28 -2.14 4.59
C PHE A 140 -7.85 -1.02 3.72
N VAL A 141 -7.34 -0.85 2.49
CA VAL A 141 -7.79 0.22 1.60
C VAL A 141 -9.21 0.02 1.08
N THR A 142 -9.70 -1.23 1.06
CA THR A 142 -11.10 -1.56 0.74
C THR A 142 -12.02 -1.59 1.96
N GLY A 143 -11.47 -1.29 3.14
CA GLY A 143 -12.25 -1.09 4.35
C GLY A 143 -12.53 -2.37 5.13
N TYR A 144 -11.69 -3.39 5.04
CA TYR A 144 -11.76 -4.62 5.84
C TYR A 144 -10.61 -4.61 6.86
N GLY A 145 -10.93 -4.87 8.12
CA GLY A 145 -9.97 -4.81 9.23
C GLY A 145 -10.21 -3.65 10.22
N PRO A 146 -9.23 -3.36 11.09
CA PRO A 146 -9.38 -2.43 12.21
C PRO A 146 -9.63 -0.99 11.73
N ALA A 147 -10.49 -0.25 12.44
CA ALA A 147 -10.83 1.14 12.08
C ALA A 147 -9.59 2.05 12.01
N LEU A 148 -8.57 1.78 12.85
CA LEU A 148 -7.30 2.53 12.85
C LEU A 148 -6.60 2.54 11.49
N LEU A 149 -6.72 1.46 10.72
CA LEU A 149 -6.05 1.29 9.42
C LEU A 149 -7.00 1.43 8.23
N THR A 150 -8.31 1.28 8.46
CA THR A 150 -9.34 1.29 7.39
C THR A 150 -10.13 2.59 7.27
N ASP A 151 -10.17 3.41 8.33
CA ASP A 151 -10.94 4.65 8.39
C ASP A 151 -10.04 5.88 8.59
N LEU A 152 -8.95 5.92 7.81
CA LEU A 152 -8.05 7.07 7.79
C LEU A 152 -8.83 8.34 7.41
N GLU A 153 -8.83 9.32 8.32
CA GLU A 153 -9.55 10.60 8.17
C GLU A 153 -11.07 10.48 7.99
N GLY A 154 -11.69 9.39 8.46
CA GLY A 154 -13.13 9.17 8.30
C GLY A 154 -13.53 8.84 6.85
N ARG A 155 -12.59 8.29 6.05
CA ARG A 155 -12.76 8.07 4.61
C ARG A 155 -12.92 6.61 4.20
N ARG A 156 -13.37 5.72 5.10
CA ARG A 156 -13.63 4.31 4.77
C ARG A 156 -14.75 4.13 3.72
N PRO A 157 -14.57 3.26 2.71
CA PRO A 157 -13.30 2.70 2.24
C PRO A 157 -12.52 3.72 1.38
N LEU A 158 -11.20 3.56 1.29
CA LEU A 158 -10.35 4.40 0.44
C LEU A 158 -10.56 4.10 -1.05
N VAL A 159 -10.84 2.84 -1.38
CA VAL A 159 -11.34 2.40 -2.69
C VAL A 159 -12.46 1.40 -2.51
N ARG A 160 -13.49 1.45 -3.36
CA ARG A 160 -14.62 0.51 -3.29
C ARG A 160 -14.20 -0.81 -3.92
N SER A 161 -14.63 -1.92 -3.34
CA SER A 161 -14.40 -3.27 -3.89
C SER A 161 -14.71 -3.39 -5.38
N GLY A 162 -15.85 -2.83 -5.84
CA GLY A 162 -16.23 -2.81 -7.26
C GLY A 162 -15.41 -1.88 -8.17
N ASP A 163 -14.47 -1.12 -7.62
CA ASP A 163 -13.50 -0.29 -8.35
C ASP A 163 -12.07 -0.91 -8.28
N VAL A 164 -11.94 -2.15 -7.79
CA VAL A 164 -10.66 -2.86 -7.68
C VAL A 164 -10.56 -3.98 -8.72
N VAL A 165 -9.37 -4.07 -9.31
CA VAL A 165 -8.93 -5.24 -10.09
C VAL A 165 -7.75 -5.88 -9.35
N ALA A 166 -7.92 -7.11 -8.86
CA ALA A 166 -6.84 -7.90 -8.27
C ALA A 166 -6.29 -8.86 -9.34
N PHE A 167 -5.00 -8.80 -9.60
CA PHE A 167 -4.40 -9.47 -10.75
C PHE A 167 -3.08 -10.16 -10.40
N ALA A 168 -2.96 -11.39 -10.87
CA ALA A 168 -1.79 -12.25 -10.79
C ALA A 168 -1.45 -12.85 -9.42
N PHE A 169 -2.34 -12.76 -8.43
CA PHE A 169 -2.14 -13.42 -7.15
C PHE A 169 -2.18 -14.95 -7.31
N ARG A 170 -1.39 -15.65 -6.49
CA ARG A 170 -1.14 -17.10 -6.59
C ARG A 170 -0.86 -17.77 -5.24
N ASP A 171 -1.14 -17.09 -4.15
CA ASP A 171 -0.92 -17.47 -2.75
C ASP A 171 -2.07 -18.33 -2.17
N HIS A 172 -2.77 -19.09 -3.01
CA HIS A 172 -3.95 -19.86 -2.60
C HIS A 172 -3.65 -20.90 -1.51
N GLU A 173 -2.46 -21.51 -1.53
CA GLU A 173 -2.02 -22.48 -0.52
C GLU A 173 -1.87 -21.81 0.85
N ASP A 174 -1.20 -20.66 0.91
CA ASP A 174 -1.04 -19.87 2.15
C ASP A 174 -2.39 -19.38 2.67
N GLN A 175 -3.25 -18.88 1.77
CA GLN A 175 -4.62 -18.47 2.14
C GLN A 175 -5.41 -19.62 2.79
N ALA A 176 -5.32 -20.83 2.23
CA ALA A 176 -5.99 -22.01 2.76
C ALA A 176 -5.37 -22.49 4.08
N GLU A 177 -4.04 -22.47 4.19
CA GLU A 177 -3.31 -22.89 5.39
C GLU A 177 -3.63 -22.01 6.61
N PHE A 178 -3.61 -20.68 6.41
CA PHE A 178 -3.78 -19.71 7.48
C PHE A 178 -5.23 -19.22 7.64
N GLY A 179 -6.14 -19.64 6.76
CA GLY A 179 -7.57 -19.34 6.86
C GLY A 179 -7.93 -17.90 6.45
N SER A 180 -7.22 -17.36 5.46
CA SER A 180 -7.55 -16.07 4.86
C SER A 180 -8.90 -16.11 4.15
N GLN A 181 -9.73 -15.08 4.34
CA GLN A 181 -11.02 -15.02 3.66
C GLN A 181 -10.85 -14.73 2.16
N PRO A 182 -11.74 -15.27 1.31
CA PRO A 182 -11.70 -14.97 -0.12
C PRO A 182 -11.96 -13.48 -0.38
N LEU A 183 -11.44 -13.00 -1.51
CA LEU A 183 -11.76 -11.65 -2.00
C LEU A 183 -13.28 -11.46 -2.14
N PRO A 184 -13.83 -10.26 -1.82
CA PRO A 184 -15.24 -9.96 -2.01
C PRO A 184 -15.67 -10.16 -3.47
N ALA A 185 -16.89 -10.66 -3.68
CA ALA A 185 -17.39 -10.98 -5.02
C ALA A 185 -17.48 -9.77 -5.97
N GLU A 186 -17.46 -8.55 -5.43
CA GLU A 186 -17.43 -7.31 -6.19
C GLU A 186 -16.07 -7.00 -6.84
N PHE A 187 -14.98 -7.63 -6.37
CA PHE A 187 -13.66 -7.46 -6.98
C PHE A 187 -13.64 -8.08 -8.37
N MET A 188 -12.95 -7.43 -9.30
CA MET A 188 -12.57 -8.08 -10.54
C MET A 188 -11.24 -8.82 -10.31
N ALA A 189 -11.31 -10.12 -10.05
CA ALA A 189 -10.15 -10.95 -9.71
C ALA A 189 -9.68 -11.81 -10.89
N TYR A 190 -8.38 -11.81 -11.14
CA TYR A 190 -7.70 -12.66 -12.11
C TYR A 190 -6.46 -13.28 -11.43
N ASP A 191 -6.61 -14.47 -10.88
CA ASP A 191 -5.51 -15.22 -10.27
C ASP A 191 -4.66 -15.95 -11.33
N LEU A 192 -3.50 -16.43 -10.88
CA LEU A 192 -2.70 -17.42 -11.58
C LEU A 192 -2.86 -18.75 -10.83
N HIS A 193 -3.90 -19.50 -11.17
CA HIS A 193 -3.97 -20.91 -10.79
C HIS A 193 -2.73 -21.64 -11.33
N ALA A 194 -1.88 -22.13 -10.43
CA ALA A 194 -0.75 -23.00 -10.75
C ALA A 194 -1.22 -24.40 -11.15
#